data_AF-F3G4J8-F1
#
_entry.id   AF-F3G4J8-F1
#
_cell.length_a   1.000
_cell.length_b   1.000
_cell.length_c   1.000
_cell.angle_alpha   90.00
_cell.angle_beta   90.00
_cell.angle_gamma   90.00
#
_symmetry.space_group_name_H-M   'P 1'
#
loop_
_entity.id
_entity.type
_entity.pdbx_description
1 polymer ?
#
loop_
_entity_poly.entity_id
_entity_poly.type
_entity_poly.pdbx_seq_one_letter_code
_entity_poly.pdbx_strand_id
1 'polypeptide(L)'
;PILCDARMVSEGITRTRLPANNPIICTLHDEGVREMALELGNTRSAVALELWRPHLEGSVVVIGNAPTALFYLLEMLDAGAPKPALILGFPVGFVGAAESKAMLAADSRGVPFVIMQGRRGGSAMAVAAVNALATEIE
;
A
#
# COMPACT_ATOMS: atom_id res chain seq x y z
N PRO A 1 -3.42 10.71 5.06
CA PRO A 1 -4.12 10.24 3.83
C PRO A 1 -4.08 8.71 3.78
N ILE A 2 -4.86 8.09 2.88
CA ILE A 2 -4.84 6.65 2.61
C ILE A 2 -4.23 6.44 1.21
N LEU A 3 -3.12 5.71 1.13
CA LEU A 3 -2.35 5.48 -0.10
C LEU A 3 -2.57 4.05 -0.58
N CYS A 4 -3.06 3.88 -1.80
CA CYS A 4 -3.50 2.59 -2.33
C CYS A 4 -2.69 2.14 -3.54
N ASP A 5 -2.15 0.92 -3.52
CA ASP A 5 -1.34 0.36 -4.62
C ASP A 5 -2.13 0.05 -5.90
N ALA A 6 -3.45 -0.11 -5.77
CA ALA A 6 -4.33 -0.52 -6.86
C ALA A 6 -5.67 0.23 -6.82
N ARG A 7 -6.22 0.49 -8.01
CA ARG A 7 -7.49 1.22 -8.18
C ARG A 7 -8.66 0.56 -7.47
N MET A 8 -8.75 -0.77 -7.50
CA MET A 8 -9.79 -1.52 -6.78
C MET A 8 -9.72 -1.32 -5.26
N VAL A 9 -8.52 -1.10 -4.70
CA VAL A 9 -8.37 -0.79 -3.26
C VAL A 9 -8.90 0.61 -2.98
N SER A 10 -8.50 1.62 -3.76
CA SER A 10 -8.99 2.99 -3.58
C SER A 10 -10.50 3.13 -3.77
N GLU A 11 -11.10 2.38 -4.71
CA GLU A 11 -12.54 2.45 -4.99
C GLU A 11 -13.39 1.68 -3.97
N GLY A 12 -12.82 0.66 -3.31
CA GLY A 12 -13.56 -0.13 -2.31
C GLY A 12 -13.70 0.53 -0.93
N ILE A 13 -12.87 1.53 -0.62
CA ILE A 13 -12.91 2.22 0.69
C ILE A 13 -14.23 2.99 0.81
N THR A 14 -14.97 2.72 1.89
CA THR A 14 -16.28 3.34 2.14
C THR A 14 -16.09 4.74 2.70
N ARG A 15 -16.21 5.75 1.83
CA ARG A 15 -15.96 7.16 2.18
C ARG A 15 -16.79 7.66 3.36
N THR A 16 -18.02 7.20 3.52
CA THR A 16 -18.92 7.60 4.63
C THR A 16 -18.50 7.04 5.99
N ARG A 17 -17.62 6.02 6.04
CA ARG A 17 -17.06 5.50 7.29
C ARG A 17 -15.81 6.25 7.74
N LEU A 18 -15.21 7.08 6.88
CA LEU A 18 -14.00 7.81 7.23
C LEU A 18 -14.31 8.86 8.29
N PRO A 19 -13.53 8.94 9.39
CA PRO A 19 -13.82 9.81 10.53
C PRO A 19 -13.52 11.29 10.23
N ALA A 20 -12.81 11.55 9.13
CA ALA A 20 -12.51 12.87 8.63
C ALA A 20 -12.56 12.86 7.09
N ASN A 21 -12.28 14.01 6.48
CA ASN A 21 -12.11 14.11 5.02
C ASN A 21 -10.75 13.53 4.58
N ASN A 22 -10.45 12.29 4.97
CA ASN A 22 -9.18 11.63 4.66
C ASN A 22 -9.04 11.43 3.14
N PRO A 23 -8.01 11.99 2.48
CA PRO A 23 -7.79 11.77 1.06
C PRO A 23 -7.46 10.30 0.78
N ILE A 24 -8.05 9.73 -0.27
CA ILE A 24 -7.71 8.40 -0.81
C ILE A 24 -6.95 8.63 -2.11
N ILE A 25 -5.71 8.18 -2.17
CA ILE A 25 -4.78 8.46 -3.27
C ILE A 25 -4.33 7.14 -3.89
N CYS A 26 -4.42 7.04 -5.22
CA CYS A 26 -3.90 5.93 -6.02
C CYS A 26 -3.30 6.51 -7.29
N THR A 27 -1.97 6.46 -7.38
CA THR A 27 -1.18 7.12 -8.44
C THR A 27 -0.86 6.19 -9.61
N LEU A 28 -1.32 4.93 -9.58
CA LEU A 28 -0.99 3.88 -10.56
C LEU A 28 -1.28 4.28 -12.02
N HIS A 29 -2.24 5.16 -12.23
CA HIS A 29 -2.71 5.60 -13.56
C HIS A 29 -2.30 7.04 -13.88
N ASP A 30 -1.48 7.66 -13.03
CA ASP A 30 -1.00 9.01 -13.28
C ASP A 30 -0.08 9.04 -14.51
N GLU A 31 -0.07 10.19 -15.18
CA GLU A 31 0.77 10.42 -16.35
C GLU A 31 2.25 10.22 -16.01
N GLY A 32 3.01 9.56 -16.89
CA GLY A 32 4.44 9.29 -16.69
C GLY A 32 4.78 8.02 -15.90
N VAL A 33 3.83 7.40 -15.19
CA VAL A 33 4.11 6.17 -14.40
C VAL A 33 4.49 5.00 -15.31
N ARG A 34 3.92 4.91 -16.50
CA ARG A 34 4.24 3.84 -17.46
C ARG A 34 5.66 3.99 -17.99
N GLU A 35 6.03 5.21 -18.35
CA GLU A 35 7.34 5.58 -18.86
C GLU A 35 8.41 5.35 -17.79
N MET A 36 8.16 5.84 -16.57
CA MET A 36 9.02 5.64 -15.41
C MET A 36 9.24 4.15 -15.09
N ALA A 37 8.21 3.31 -15.22
CA ALA A 37 8.31 1.87 -15.01
C ALA A 37 9.28 1.21 -16.02
N LEU A 38 9.25 1.67 -17.27
CA LEU A 38 10.17 1.20 -18.31
C LEU A 38 11.60 1.66 -18.04
N GLU A 39 11.79 2.92 -17.68
CA GLU A 39 13.10 3.51 -17.39
C GLU A 39 13.79 2.86 -16.18
N LEU A 40 13.03 2.62 -15.11
CA LEU A 40 13.54 2.02 -13.87
C LEU A 40 13.55 0.48 -13.90
N GLY A 41 13.06 -0.14 -14.98
CA GLY A 41 13.03 -1.61 -15.11
C GLY A 41 12.19 -2.31 -14.03
N ASN A 42 11.12 -1.66 -13.57
CA ASN A 42 10.28 -2.16 -12.48
C ASN A 42 8.79 -2.12 -12.87
N THR A 43 7.92 -2.69 -12.05
CA THR A 43 6.47 -2.69 -12.31
C THR A 43 5.87 -1.30 -12.11
N ARG A 44 4.80 -0.99 -12.84
CA ARG A 44 4.02 0.26 -12.65
C ARG A 44 3.56 0.45 -11.21
N SER A 45 3.09 -0.61 -10.55
CA SER A 45 2.66 -0.54 -9.15
C SER A 45 3.79 -0.21 -8.19
N ALA A 46 5.03 -0.60 -8.48
CA ALA A 46 6.18 -0.25 -7.65
C ALA A 46 6.55 1.22 -7.84
N VAL A 47 6.82 1.65 -9.07
CA VAL A 47 7.29 3.02 -9.34
C VAL A 47 6.24 4.09 -9.05
N ALA A 48 4.95 3.75 -9.10
CA ALA A 48 3.88 4.68 -8.71
C ALA A 48 4.00 5.19 -7.26
N LEU A 49 4.71 4.47 -6.38
CA LEU A 49 4.97 4.90 -5.01
C LEU A 49 5.92 6.10 -4.94
N GLU A 50 6.73 6.37 -5.97
CA GLU A 50 7.55 7.59 -6.01
C GLU A 50 6.69 8.85 -5.87
N LEU A 51 5.49 8.81 -6.46
CA LEU A 51 4.49 9.88 -6.37
C LEU A 51 3.85 9.97 -4.97
N TRP A 52 4.08 9.00 -4.08
CA TRP A 52 3.57 9.05 -2.70
C TRP A 52 4.48 9.81 -1.75
N ARG A 53 5.74 10.07 -2.11
CA ARG A 53 6.72 10.73 -1.21
C ARG A 53 6.17 11.99 -0.52
N PRO A 54 5.47 12.91 -1.22
CA PRO A 54 4.91 14.10 -0.58
C PRO A 54 3.76 13.83 0.41
N HIS A 55 3.23 12.61 0.41
CA HIS A 55 2.04 12.21 1.17
C HIS A 55 2.32 11.07 2.15
N LEU A 56 3.55 10.54 2.20
CA LEU A 56 3.86 9.28 2.88
C LEU A 56 3.90 9.43 4.40
N GLU A 57 4.39 10.56 4.89
CA GLU A 57 4.50 10.84 6.33
C GLU A 57 3.12 10.75 7.02
N GLY A 58 3.02 9.91 8.05
CA GLY A 58 1.79 9.73 8.83
C GLY A 58 0.60 9.14 8.04
N SER A 59 0.83 8.63 6.83
CA SER A 59 -0.22 8.01 6.01
C SER A 59 -0.58 6.60 6.44
N VAL A 60 -1.76 6.13 6.01
CA VAL A 60 -2.10 4.71 6.03
C VAL A 60 -1.81 4.16 4.64
N VAL A 61 -0.80 3.30 4.53
CA VAL A 61 -0.45 2.63 3.28
C VAL A 61 -1.21 1.33 3.15
N VAL A 62 -1.83 1.10 2.00
CA VAL A 62 -2.70 -0.05 1.73
C VAL A 62 -2.25 -0.74 0.45
N ILE A 63 -1.60 -1.89 0.61
CA ILE A 63 -1.11 -2.70 -0.49
C ILE A 63 -1.95 -3.96 -0.58
N GLY A 64 -2.94 -3.94 -1.47
CA GLY A 64 -3.91 -5.03 -1.63
C GLY A 64 -3.64 -5.94 -2.81
N ASN A 65 -2.76 -5.58 -3.75
CA ASN A 65 -2.59 -6.33 -5.00
C ASN A 65 -1.13 -6.67 -5.31
N ALA A 66 -0.24 -5.69 -5.35
CA ALA A 66 1.09 -5.84 -5.94
C ALA A 66 2.17 -6.13 -4.88
N PRO A 67 2.76 -7.34 -4.85
CA PRO A 67 3.89 -7.63 -3.97
C PRO A 67 5.09 -6.71 -4.23
N THR A 68 5.30 -6.33 -5.50
CA THR A 68 6.38 -5.42 -5.92
C THR A 68 6.23 -4.02 -5.33
N ALA A 69 5.00 -3.54 -5.12
CA ALA A 69 4.77 -2.28 -4.42
C ALA A 69 5.21 -2.37 -2.94
N LEU A 70 4.98 -3.52 -2.30
CA LEU A 70 5.42 -3.71 -0.91
C LEU A 70 6.95 -3.83 -0.81
N PHE A 71 7.59 -4.57 -1.71
CA PHE A 71 9.05 -4.59 -1.77
C PHE A 71 9.64 -3.19 -1.96
N TYR A 72 9.11 -2.44 -2.94
CA TYR A 72 9.59 -1.09 -3.23
C TYR A 72 9.35 -0.10 -2.09
N LEU A 73 8.21 -0.21 -1.39
CA LEU A 73 7.98 0.60 -0.18
C LEU A 73 9.07 0.36 0.88
N LEU A 74 9.46 -0.89 1.10
CA LEU A 74 10.50 -1.21 2.08
C LEU A 74 11.86 -0.65 1.64
N GLU A 75 12.19 -0.72 0.34
CA GLU A 75 13.39 -0.09 -0.23
C GLU A 75 13.36 1.44 -0.05
N MET A 76 12.21 2.08 -0.28
CA MET A 76 12.05 3.52 -0.05
C MET A 76 12.27 3.89 1.42
N LEU A 77 11.75 3.09 2.36
CA LEU A 77 11.92 3.32 3.79
C LEU A 77 13.38 3.13 4.22
N ASP A 78 14.08 2.13 3.67
CA ASP A 78 15.51 1.94 3.88
C ASP A 78 16.33 3.13 3.35
N ALA A 79 15.89 3.73 2.24
CA ALA A 79 16.47 4.94 1.66
C ALA A 79 16.09 6.24 2.42
N GLY A 80 15.38 6.14 3.55
CA GLY A 80 15.03 7.29 4.39
C GLY A 80 13.77 8.03 3.98
N ALA A 81 12.86 7.40 3.22
CA ALA A 81 11.56 7.99 2.96
C ALA A 81 10.78 8.23 4.27
N PRO A 82 9.89 9.25 4.30
CA PRO A 82 9.06 9.51 5.47
C PRO A 82 8.23 8.29 5.86
N LYS A 83 8.02 8.09 7.17
CA LYS A 83 7.34 6.89 7.67
C LYS A 83 5.82 7.05 7.63
N PRO A 84 5.07 6.07 7.08
CA PRO A 84 3.63 6.00 7.28
C PRO A 84 3.30 5.72 8.76
N ALA A 85 2.06 6.01 9.15
CA ALA A 85 1.52 5.65 10.45
C ALA A 85 1.18 4.14 10.55
N LEU A 86 0.82 3.52 9.42
CA LEU A 86 0.43 2.11 9.34
C LEU A 86 0.62 1.55 7.93
N ILE A 87 1.07 0.30 7.82
CA ILE A 87 1.12 -0.47 6.57
C ILE A 87 0.13 -1.65 6.64
N LEU A 88 -0.85 -1.66 5.75
CA LEU A 88 -1.78 -2.76 5.51
C LEU A 88 -1.30 -3.59 4.32
N GLY A 89 -0.53 -4.65 4.61
CA GLY A 89 0.13 -5.52 3.61
C GLY A 89 -0.69 -6.77 3.29
N PHE A 90 -1.55 -6.67 2.29
CA PHE A 90 -2.41 -7.75 1.81
C PHE A 90 -2.20 -8.14 0.34
N PRO A 91 -1.00 -8.02 -0.29
CA PRO A 91 -0.84 -8.51 -1.66
C PRO A 91 -1.13 -10.02 -1.72
N VAL A 92 -1.75 -10.43 -2.83
CA VAL A 92 -2.16 -11.80 -3.12
C VAL A 92 -1.36 -12.34 -4.29
N GLY A 93 -1.10 -13.64 -4.31
CA GLY A 93 -0.53 -14.28 -5.48
C GLY A 93 0.47 -15.38 -5.15
N PHE A 94 1.06 -15.92 -6.21
CA PHE A 94 1.98 -17.05 -6.15
C PHE A 94 3.44 -16.65 -6.27
N VAL A 95 3.73 -15.40 -6.64
CA VAL A 95 5.09 -14.87 -6.82
C VAL A 95 5.25 -13.63 -5.96
N GLY A 96 6.16 -13.66 -4.99
CA GLY A 96 6.52 -12.52 -4.14
C GLY A 96 5.50 -12.13 -3.06
N ALA A 97 4.25 -12.61 -3.12
CA ALA A 97 3.23 -12.22 -2.16
C ALA A 97 3.56 -12.68 -0.73
N ALA A 98 3.92 -13.95 -0.56
CA ALA A 98 4.29 -14.48 0.76
C ALA A 98 5.59 -13.84 1.26
N GLU A 99 6.55 -13.68 0.36
CA GLU A 99 7.89 -13.19 0.62
C GLU A 99 7.90 -11.70 1.00
N SER A 100 7.16 -10.85 0.29
CA SER A 100 7.04 -9.41 0.60
C SER A 100 6.40 -9.18 1.97
N LYS A 101 5.34 -9.93 2.31
CA LYS A 101 4.71 -9.85 3.63
C LYS A 101 5.60 -10.40 4.73
N ALA A 102 6.34 -11.50 4.47
CA ALA A 102 7.31 -12.03 5.41
C ALA A 102 8.45 -11.03 5.66
N MET A 103 8.91 -10.33 4.63
CA MET A 103 9.93 -9.28 4.74
C MET A 103 9.43 -8.10 5.59
N LEU A 104 8.20 -7.63 5.36
CA LEU A 104 7.56 -6.60 6.19
C LEU A 104 7.45 -7.05 7.67
N ALA A 105 7.11 -8.31 7.92
CA ALA A 105 6.98 -8.84 9.27
C ALA A 105 8.33 -9.06 9.98
N ALA A 106 9.37 -9.39 9.22
CA ALA A 106 10.72 -9.55 9.76
C ALA A 106 11.33 -8.20 10.15
N ASP A 107 11.13 -7.18 9.31
CA ASP A 107 11.54 -5.80 9.60
C ASP A 107 10.61 -4.80 8.90
N SER A 108 9.79 -4.11 9.68
CA SER A 108 8.87 -3.09 9.17
C SER A 108 9.46 -1.68 9.13
N ARG A 109 10.78 -1.55 9.38
CA ARG A 109 11.50 -0.27 9.46
C ARG A 109 10.94 0.65 10.55
N GLY A 110 10.40 0.03 11.60
CA GLY A 110 9.77 0.71 12.74
C GLY A 110 8.37 1.26 12.43
N VAL A 111 7.72 0.81 11.36
CA VAL A 111 6.34 1.19 11.02
C VAL A 111 5.36 0.11 11.52
N PRO A 112 4.26 0.47 12.21
CA PRO A 112 3.21 -0.48 12.52
C PRO A 112 2.65 -1.15 11.27
N PHE A 113 2.28 -2.43 11.35
CA PHE A 113 1.75 -3.15 10.20
C PHE A 113 0.69 -4.19 10.56
N VAL A 114 -0.12 -4.53 9.56
CA VAL A 114 -1.01 -5.71 9.56
C VAL A 114 -0.81 -6.45 8.25
N ILE A 115 -0.65 -7.77 8.32
CA ILE A 115 -0.54 -8.63 7.13
C ILE A 115 -1.41 -9.88 7.27
N MET A 116 -1.72 -10.50 6.13
CA MET A 116 -2.15 -11.89 6.06
C MET A 116 -1.00 -12.75 5.56
N GLN A 117 -0.44 -13.64 6.38
CA GLN A 117 0.70 -14.48 5.99
C GLN A 117 0.37 -15.40 4.79
N GLY A 118 1.43 -15.79 4.06
CA GLY A 118 1.32 -16.70 2.91
C GLY A 118 0.77 -16.02 1.65
N ARG A 119 0.07 -16.78 0.81
CA ARG A 119 -0.34 -16.35 -0.54
C ARG A 119 -1.68 -15.64 -0.62
N ARG A 120 -2.50 -15.73 0.43
CA ARG A 120 -3.85 -15.12 0.48
C ARG A 120 -3.77 -13.62 0.77
N GLY A 121 -4.76 -12.88 0.30
CA GLY A 121 -4.83 -11.43 0.40
C GLY A 121 -5.86 -10.90 -0.61
N GLY A 122 -5.60 -9.73 -1.17
CA GLY A 122 -6.37 -9.14 -2.24
C GLY A 122 -7.02 -7.83 -1.82
N SER A 123 -7.49 -7.07 -2.82
CA SER A 123 -8.06 -5.75 -2.60
C SER A 123 -9.26 -5.76 -1.63
N ALA A 124 -10.12 -6.78 -1.69
CA ALA A 124 -11.29 -6.87 -0.80
C ALA A 124 -10.88 -6.98 0.67
N MET A 125 -9.85 -7.77 0.99
CA MET A 125 -9.35 -7.90 2.37
C MET A 125 -8.67 -6.62 2.84
N ALA A 126 -7.87 -5.99 1.96
CA ALA A 126 -7.22 -4.72 2.26
C ALA A 126 -8.24 -3.61 2.55
N VAL A 127 -9.29 -3.52 1.73
CA VAL A 127 -10.42 -2.59 1.89
C VAL A 127 -11.18 -2.87 3.19
N ALA A 128 -11.46 -4.14 3.50
CA ALA A 128 -12.13 -4.51 4.74
C ALA A 128 -11.33 -4.05 5.97
N ALA A 129 -10.00 -4.21 5.96
CA ALA A 129 -9.13 -3.72 7.03
C ALA A 129 -9.21 -2.20 7.20
N VAL A 130 -9.18 -1.44 6.09
CA VAL A 130 -9.35 0.03 6.16
C VAL A 130 -10.72 0.40 6.73
N ASN A 131 -11.79 -0.20 6.21
CA ASN A 131 -13.16 0.14 6.61
C ASN A 131 -13.47 -0.24 8.07
N ALA A 132 -12.82 -1.28 8.60
CA ALA A 132 -12.90 -1.66 10.00
C ALA A 132 -12.17 -0.67 10.91
N LEU A 133 -10.99 -0.19 10.49
CA LEU A 133 -10.22 0.81 11.24
C LEU A 133 -10.80 2.23 11.16
N ALA A 134 -11.63 2.51 10.16
CA ALA A 134 -12.17 3.85 9.92
C ALA A 134 -13.23 4.28 10.94
N THR A 135 -13.87 3.36 11.67
CA THR A 135 -14.95 3.71 12.59
C THR A 135 -15.06 2.72 13.75
N GLU A 136 -15.57 3.21 14.88
CA GLU A 136 -15.87 2.42 16.08
C GLU A 136 -17.25 1.75 16.01
N ILE A 137 -18.04 2.02 14.96
CA ILE A 137 -19.39 1.45 14.78
C ILE A 137 -19.28 0.10 14.06
N GLU A 138 -19.66 -0.97 14.76
CA GLU A 138 -19.81 -2.34 14.24
C GLU A 138 -21.00 -2.47 13.27
#